data_AF-A0A538SUR7-F1
#
_entry.id   AF-A0A538SUR7-F1
#
_cell.length_a   1.000
_cell.length_b   1.000
_cell.length_c   1.000
_cell.angle_alpha   90.00
_cell.angle_beta   90.00
_cell.angle_gamma   90.00
#
_symmetry.space_group_name_H-M   'P 1'
#
loop_
_entity.id
_entity.type
_entity.pdbx_description
1 polymer ?
#
loop_
_entity_poly.entity_id
_entity_poly.type
_entity_poly.pdbx_seq_one_letter_code
_entity_poly.pdbx_strand_id
1 'polypeptide(L)'
;MRSSDEIIVPGHPRWLEFASRLNRARFCFGTTEQARSALAGMADVNVEGSLHALARLGGTCDCQIELDVVHSPAGVGAEGKQRAAPPRIAHAPQH
;
A
#
# COMPACT_ATOMS: atom_id res chain seq x y z
N MET A 1 24.28 18.33 -11.57
CA MET A 1 23.25 17.92 -10.58
C MET A 1 22.51 16.75 -11.21
N ARG A 2 22.68 15.52 -10.70
CA ARG A 2 21.81 14.41 -11.15
C ARG A 2 20.44 14.67 -10.51
N SER A 3 19.41 14.85 -11.33
CA SER A 3 18.04 14.90 -10.84
C SER A 3 17.65 13.51 -10.36
N SER A 4 17.18 13.43 -9.12
CA SER A 4 16.54 12.24 -8.57
C SER A 4 15.19 12.06 -9.27
N ASP A 5 15.13 11.22 -10.29
CA ASP A 5 13.91 10.96 -11.10
C ASP A 5 13.32 9.56 -10.86
N GLU A 6 13.95 8.72 -10.03
CA GLU A 6 13.41 7.37 -9.80
C GLU A 6 12.16 7.41 -8.93
N ILE A 7 11.05 6.91 -9.48
CA ILE A 7 9.78 6.75 -8.77
C ILE A 7 9.67 5.30 -8.28
N ILE A 8 9.53 5.12 -6.96
CA ILE A 8 9.44 3.80 -6.32
C ILE A 8 7.97 3.40 -6.17
N VAL A 9 7.56 2.36 -6.89
CA VAL A 9 6.22 1.73 -6.90
C VAL A 9 6.36 0.20 -7.00
N PRO A 10 5.28 -0.58 -6.76
CA PRO A 10 5.31 -2.03 -7.01
C PRO A 10 5.87 -2.37 -8.40
N GLY A 11 6.83 -3.30 -8.45
CA GLY A 11 7.54 -3.69 -9.68
C GLY A 11 8.89 -2.98 -9.89
N HIS A 12 9.22 -1.94 -9.12
CA HIS A 12 10.55 -1.32 -9.14
C HIS A 12 11.62 -2.27 -8.57
N PRO A 13 12.86 -2.32 -9.11
CA PRO A 13 13.93 -3.19 -8.58
C PRO A 13 14.23 -2.97 -7.09
N ARG A 14 14.00 -1.76 -6.60
CA ARG A 14 14.20 -1.35 -5.20
C ARG A 14 12.92 -1.37 -4.35
N TRP A 15 11.85 -1.97 -4.85
CA TRP A 15 10.57 -2.06 -4.14
C TRP A 15 10.70 -2.79 -2.80
N LEU A 16 11.45 -3.90 -2.77
CA LEU A 16 11.66 -4.68 -1.54
C LEU A 16 12.47 -3.91 -0.48
N GLU A 17 13.40 -3.05 -0.92
CA GLU A 17 14.15 -2.16 -0.03
C GLU A 17 13.21 -1.15 0.63
N PHE A 18 12.32 -0.53 -0.16
CA PHE A 18 11.30 0.38 0.35
C PHE A 18 10.34 -0.33 1.34
N ALA A 19 9.79 -1.49 0.96
CA ALA A 19 8.87 -2.25 1.81
C ALA A 19 9.50 -2.65 3.15
N SER A 20 10.77 -3.06 3.14
CA SER A 20 11.52 -3.40 4.36
C SER A 20 11.75 -2.18 5.27
N ARG A 21 12.01 -1.01 4.69
CA ARG A 21 12.17 0.25 5.43
C ARG A 21 10.86 0.77 6.02
N LEU A 22 9.73 0.52 5.35
CA LEU A 22 8.40 0.96 5.78
C LEU A 22 7.84 0.16 6.97
N ASN A 23 8.18 -1.13 7.09
CA ASN A 23 7.64 -2.15 8.03
C ASN A 23 7.76 -1.79 9.53
N ARG A 24 7.06 -0.74 9.97
CA ARG A 24 6.98 -0.24 11.35
C ARG A 24 5.60 0.34 11.70
N ALA A 25 4.63 0.39 10.79
CA ALA A 25 3.35 1.06 11.05
C ALA A 25 2.33 0.12 11.72
N ARG A 26 2.48 -0.12 13.04
CA ARG A 26 1.49 -0.88 13.82
C ARG A 26 0.13 -0.20 13.93
N PHE A 27 0.01 1.08 13.57
CA PHE A 27 -1.21 1.90 13.64
C PHE A 27 -1.28 2.87 12.45
N CYS A 28 -2.45 3.02 11.80
CA CYS A 28 -2.67 4.10 10.82
C CYS A 28 -2.93 5.40 11.59
N PHE A 29 -2.02 6.34 11.47
CA PHE A 29 -2.23 7.71 11.93
C PHE A 29 -2.77 8.62 10.82
N GLY A 30 -3.15 8.06 9.67
CA GLY A 30 -3.67 8.81 8.53
C GLY A 30 -2.62 9.67 7.82
N THR A 31 -1.33 9.39 8.00
CA THR A 31 -0.21 10.14 7.42
C THR A 31 0.69 9.25 6.57
N THR A 32 1.56 9.86 5.76
CA THR A 32 2.59 9.18 4.93
C THR A 32 4.02 9.52 5.37
N GLU A 33 4.20 9.92 6.63
CA GLU A 33 5.51 10.40 7.12
C GLU A 33 6.56 9.28 7.15
N GLN A 34 6.15 8.04 7.45
CA GLN A 34 7.09 6.92 7.46
C GLN A 34 7.48 6.52 6.05
N ALA A 35 6.54 6.50 5.10
CA ALA A 35 6.82 6.31 3.69
C ALA A 35 7.74 7.41 3.16
N ARG A 36 7.49 8.68 3.51
CA ARG A 36 8.37 9.81 3.15
C ARG A 36 9.78 9.60 3.69
N SER A 37 9.92 9.25 4.97
CA SER A 37 11.21 9.00 5.62
C SER A 37 11.96 7.82 4.98
N ALA A 38 11.25 6.73 4.67
CA ALA A 38 11.81 5.56 3.99
C ALA A 38 12.36 5.91 2.60
N LEU A 39 11.59 6.66 1.81
CA LEU A 39 11.96 7.13 0.47
C LEU A 39 13.09 8.16 0.50
N ALA A 40 13.08 9.11 1.45
CA ALA A 40 14.13 10.11 1.60
C ALA A 40 15.50 9.49 1.95
N GLY A 41 15.50 8.33 2.61
CA GLY A 41 16.71 7.55 2.87
C GLY A 41 17.25 6.79 1.64
N MET A 42 16.58 6.85 0.48
CA MET A 42 16.99 6.16 -0.74
C MET A 42 17.62 7.17 -1.72
N ALA A 43 18.86 6.89 -2.14
CA ALA A 43 19.53 7.73 -3.14
C ALA A 43 18.77 7.75 -4.48
N ASP A 44 18.80 8.90 -5.15
CA ASP A 44 18.25 9.15 -6.49
C ASP A 44 16.73 8.96 -6.65
N VAL A 45 15.98 8.89 -5.53
CA VAL A 45 14.52 8.74 -5.52
C VAL A 45 13.80 10.08 -5.53
N ASN A 46 12.79 10.20 -6.38
CA ASN A 46 11.79 11.27 -6.33
C ASN A 46 10.75 10.95 -5.26
N VAL A 47 10.93 11.50 -4.05
CA VAL A 47 10.07 11.23 -2.89
C VAL A 47 8.62 11.62 -3.14
N GLU A 48 8.37 12.87 -3.56
CA GLU A 48 7.00 13.35 -3.77
C GLU A 48 6.33 12.67 -4.97
N GLY A 49 7.09 12.37 -6.03
CA GLY A 49 6.60 11.56 -7.16
C GLY A 49 6.21 10.14 -6.75
N SER A 50 6.99 9.52 -5.87
CA SER A 50 6.70 8.18 -5.32
C SER A 50 5.46 8.20 -4.44
N LEU A 51 5.33 9.16 -3.51
CA LEU A 51 4.15 9.32 -2.67
C LEU A 51 2.87 9.57 -3.50
N HIS A 52 2.95 10.43 -4.52
CA HIS A 52 1.84 10.67 -5.42
C HIS A 52 1.45 9.41 -6.19
N ALA A 53 2.43 8.62 -6.67
CA ALA A 53 2.16 7.36 -7.35
C ALA A 53 1.53 6.30 -6.41
N LEU A 54 2.00 6.22 -5.15
CA LEU A 54 1.43 5.34 -4.13
C LEU A 54 -0.01 5.71 -3.77
N ALA A 55 -0.31 7.02 -3.65
CA ALA A 55 -1.66 7.49 -3.42
C ALA A 55 -2.64 7.06 -4.53
N ARG A 56 -2.19 7.07 -5.80
CA ARG A 56 -2.99 6.57 -6.94
C ARG A 56 -3.25 5.06 -6.88
N LEU A 57 -2.43 4.30 -6.15
CA LEU A 57 -2.61 2.88 -5.90
C LEU A 57 -3.45 2.59 -4.64
N GLY A 58 -3.96 3.62 -3.96
CA GLY A 58 -4.76 3.50 -2.74
C GLY A 58 -3.96 3.64 -1.43
N GLY A 59 -2.65 3.85 -1.51
CA GLY A 59 -1.79 4.05 -0.34
C GLY A 59 -1.81 5.50 0.16
N THR A 60 -2.89 5.92 0.82
CA THR A 60 -3.02 7.31 1.32
C THR A 60 -2.54 7.52 2.76
N CYS A 61 -2.32 6.44 3.53
CA CYS A 61 -1.56 6.45 4.79
C CYS A 61 -0.49 5.34 4.78
N ASP A 62 0.49 5.43 5.68
CA ASP A 62 1.57 4.45 5.83
C ASP A 62 1.05 3.01 5.96
N CYS A 63 -0.04 2.80 6.71
CA CYS A 63 -0.61 1.45 6.85
C CYS A 63 -1.32 0.97 5.58
N GLN A 64 -1.91 1.85 4.77
CA GLN A 64 -2.54 1.45 3.50
C GLN A 64 -1.47 1.13 2.46
N ILE A 65 -0.37 1.88 2.46
CA ILE A 65 0.80 1.53 1.64
C ILE A 65 1.31 0.14 2.06
N GLU A 66 1.44 -0.12 3.35
CA GLU A 66 1.89 -1.41 3.86
C GLU A 66 0.90 -2.55 3.55
N LEU A 67 -0.39 -2.40 3.87
CA LEU A 67 -1.38 -3.48 3.74
C LEU A 67 -1.90 -3.64 2.31
N ASP A 68 -2.28 -2.54 1.68
CA ASP A 68 -3.02 -2.54 0.41
C ASP A 68 -2.12 -2.40 -0.81
N VAL A 69 -0.88 -1.94 -0.67
CA VAL A 69 0.05 -1.74 -1.80
C VAL A 69 1.26 -2.67 -1.74
N VAL A 70 1.86 -2.88 -0.56
CA VAL A 70 3.00 -3.80 -0.36
C VAL A 70 2.53 -5.25 -0.28
N HIS A 71 1.51 -5.53 0.53
CA HIS A 71 1.01 -6.90 0.73
C HIS A 71 -0.12 -7.31 -0.23
N SER A 72 -0.66 -6.38 -1.04
CA SER A 72 -1.55 -6.76 -2.13
C SER A 72 -0.75 -7.40 -3.26
N PRO A 73 -1.08 -8.64 -3.66
CA PRO A 73 -0.47 -9.25 -4.82
C PRO A 73 -1.01 -8.55 -6.07
N ALA A 74 -0.22 -7.65 -6.65
CA ALA A 74 -0.41 -7.28 -8.05
C ALA A 74 -0.09 -8.51 -8.90
N GLY A 75 -1.06 -9.44 -9.05
CA GLY A 75 -0.83 -10.68 -9.78
C GLY A 75 -1.86 -11.83 -9.71
N VAL A 76 -3.08 -11.68 -9.18
CA VAL A 76 -4.17 -12.64 -9.47
C VAL A 76 -5.46 -11.87 -9.75
N GLY A 77 -6.01 -12.06 -10.95
CA GLY A 77 -7.02 -11.21 -11.58
C GLY A 77 -8.19 -10.80 -10.70
N ALA A 78 -8.48 -9.49 -10.70
CA ALA A 78 -9.77 -8.95 -10.28
C ALA A 78 -10.79 -9.09 -11.43
N GLU A 79 -10.95 -10.30 -11.96
CA GLU A 79 -12.22 -10.77 -12.49
C GLU A 79 -12.84 -11.68 -11.44
N GLY A 80 -13.87 -11.18 -10.76
CA GLY A 80 -14.76 -12.00 -9.93
C GLY A 80 -14.28 -12.34 -8.53
N LYS A 81 -14.65 -11.53 -7.54
CA LYS A 81 -15.21 -12.11 -6.32
C LYS A 81 -16.29 -11.23 -5.73
N GLN A 82 -17.50 -11.79 -5.79
CA GLN A 82 -18.73 -11.29 -5.23
C GLN A 82 -18.53 -10.74 -3.82
N ARG A 83 -19.22 -9.64 -3.54
CA ARG A 83 -19.64 -9.28 -2.19
C ARG A 83 -20.18 -10.55 -1.53
N ALA A 84 -19.42 -11.11 -0.59
CA ALA A 84 -19.97 -12.11 0.31
C ALA A 84 -21.06 -11.40 1.10
N ALA A 85 -22.32 -11.66 0.73
CA ALA A 85 -23.45 -11.29 1.56
C ALA A 85 -23.25 -11.99 2.92
N PRO A 86 -23.46 -11.29 4.05
CA PRO A 86 -23.41 -11.93 5.35
C PRO A 86 -24.41 -13.09 5.38
N PRO A 87 -24.08 -14.23 6.03
CA PRO A 87 -25.03 -15.31 6.17
C PRO A 87 -26.25 -14.79 6.92
N ARG A 88 -27.42 -14.82 6.27
CA ARG A 88 -28.70 -14.63 6.95
C ARG A 88 -28.91 -15.86 7.83
N ILE A 89 -28.65 -15.72 9.13
CA ILE A 89 -29.13 -16.66 10.12
C ILE A 89 -30.67 -16.59 10.06
N ALA A 90 -31.28 -17.60 9.43
CA ALA A 90 -32.72 -17.81 9.54
C ALA A 90 -33.02 -18.16 11.00
N HIS A 91 -33.62 -17.24 11.73
CA HIS A 91 -34.33 -17.60 12.95
C HIS A 91 -35.50 -18.49 12.54
N ALA A 92 -35.41 -19.79 12.83
CA ALA A 92 -36.57 -20.66 12.81
C ALA A 92 -37.54 -20.20 13.91
N PRO A 93 -38.84 -19.98 13.61
CA PRO A 93 -39.81 -19.68 14.64
C PRO A 93 -39.98 -20.93 15.53
N GLN A 94 -39.91 -20.70 16.84
CA GLN A 94 -40.28 -21.70 17.83
C GLN A 94 -41.78 -21.95 17.76
N HIS A 95 -42.18 -23.21 17.62
CA HIS A 95 -43.51 -23.71 17.95
C HIS A 95 -43.44 -25.16 18.39
#